data_AF-A0ABD0BZV7-F1
#
_entry.id   AF-A0ABD0BZV7-F1
#
_cell.length_a   1.000
_cell.length_b   1.000
_cell.length_c   1.000
_cell.angle_alpha   90.00
_cell.angle_beta   90.00
_cell.angle_gamma   90.00
#
_symmetry.space_group_name_H-M   'P 1'
#
loop_
_entity.id
_entity.type
_entity.pdbx_description
1 polymer ?
#
loop_
_entity_poly.entity_id
_entity_poly.type
_entity_poly.pdbx_seq_one_letter_code
_entity_poly.pdbx_strand_id
1 'polypeptide(L)'
;MRDITSIYLGTENMSVNLPQNNPLANKKELSYQSLKGKTIISPDNIGLWRQIYEHEIPDGQFIYQTKSHEYSEILNYSILPYFTTNVTVMDDNWRLNLPGNRVNIPIKDESAHQKFYAVFLKQNKNRLMPLISSLQDQWAKVD
;
A
#
# COMPACT_ATOMS: atom_id res chain seq x y z
N MET A 1 -33.02 -6.04 12.29
CA MET A 1 -31.91 -6.13 11.31
C MET A 1 -31.32 -4.73 11.16
N ARG A 2 -30.01 -4.52 11.34
CA ARG A 2 -29.41 -3.19 11.21
C ARG A 2 -29.24 -2.88 9.72
N ASP A 3 -29.83 -1.77 9.27
CA ASP A 3 -29.78 -1.39 7.85
C ASP A 3 -28.47 -0.66 7.53
N ILE A 4 -27.57 -1.33 6.81
CA ILE A 4 -26.21 -0.86 6.49
C ILE A 4 -26.14 -0.52 5.00
N THR A 5 -25.35 0.50 4.66
CA THR A 5 -24.99 0.84 3.28
C THR A 5 -23.50 1.14 3.19
N SER A 6 -22.96 1.11 1.98
CA SER A 6 -21.59 1.51 1.67
C SER A 6 -21.55 2.61 0.61
N ILE A 7 -20.51 3.45 0.65
CA ILE A 7 -20.17 4.42 -0.40
C ILE A 7 -18.70 4.24 -0.75
N TYR A 8 -18.38 4.21 -2.04
CA TYR A 8 -17.00 4.09 -2.56
C TYR A 8 -16.19 5.34 -2.21
N LEU A 9 -14.96 5.15 -1.71
CA LEU A 9 -14.05 6.23 -1.34
C LEU A 9 -12.98 6.47 -2.41
N GLY A 10 -12.37 5.39 -2.90
CA GLY A 10 -11.24 5.46 -3.81
C GLY A 10 -10.57 4.09 -3.97
N THR A 11 -9.54 4.01 -4.80
CA THR A 11 -8.75 2.80 -5.00
C THR A 11 -7.35 3.00 -4.44
N GLU A 12 -6.90 2.07 -3.61
CA GLU A 12 -5.52 2.02 -3.17
C GLU A 12 -4.72 1.14 -4.14
N ASN A 13 -3.74 1.74 -4.79
CA ASN A 13 -2.91 1.12 -5.81
C ASN A 13 -1.51 0.87 -5.26
N MET A 14 -1.02 -0.36 -5.41
CA MET A 14 0.28 -0.76 -4.88
C MET A 14 1.42 -0.60 -5.89
N SER A 15 2.57 -0.22 -5.34
CA SER A 15 3.87 -0.22 -6.02
C SER A 15 4.92 -0.91 -5.16
N VAL A 16 5.93 -1.48 -5.81
CA VAL A 16 7.16 -1.94 -5.16
C VAL A 16 8.27 -0.92 -5.33
N ASN A 17 9.05 -0.72 -4.27
CA ASN A 17 10.20 0.16 -4.25
C ASN A 17 11.47 -0.67 -4.31
N LEU A 18 12.31 -0.40 -5.31
CA LEU A 18 13.53 -1.15 -5.57
C LEU A 18 14.75 -0.23 -5.58
N PRO A 19 15.95 -0.70 -5.21
CA PRO A 19 17.19 0.02 -5.49
C PRO A 19 17.32 0.33 -6.99
N GLN A 20 17.88 1.48 -7.35
CA GLN A 20 18.10 1.87 -8.75
C GLN A 20 18.94 0.87 -9.56
N ASN A 21 19.86 0.15 -8.92
CA ASN A 21 20.70 -0.87 -9.56
C ASN A 21 20.03 -2.26 -9.65
N ASN A 22 18.77 -2.40 -9.20
CA ASN A 22 18.05 -3.66 -9.31
C ASN A 22 17.73 -3.96 -10.79
N PRO A 23 17.91 -5.20 -11.29
CA PRO A 23 17.60 -5.54 -12.69
C PRO A 23 16.15 -5.27 -13.10
N LEU A 24 15.21 -5.26 -12.15
CA LEU A 24 13.81 -4.96 -12.37
C LEU A 24 13.50 -3.44 -12.35
N ALA A 25 14.45 -2.59 -11.93
CA ALA A 25 14.25 -1.15 -11.76
C ALA A 25 13.89 -0.40 -13.05
N ASN A 26 14.24 -0.96 -14.21
CA ASN A 26 13.98 -0.37 -15.53
C ASN A 26 12.61 -0.76 -16.11
N LYS A 27 11.80 -1.54 -15.38
CA LYS A 27 10.46 -1.95 -15.83
C LYS A 27 9.45 -0.85 -15.50
N LYS A 28 8.48 -0.65 -16.39
CA LYS A 28 7.37 0.31 -16.17
C LYS A 28 6.38 -0.17 -15.13
N GLU A 29 6.17 -1.48 -15.06
CA GLU A 29 5.26 -2.18 -14.15
C GLU A 29 5.84 -3.57 -13.88
N LEU A 30 5.44 -4.16 -12.75
CA LEU A 30 5.80 -5.52 -12.36
C LEU A 30 4.55 -6.32 -11.98
N SER A 31 4.70 -7.63 -11.88
CA SER A 31 3.71 -8.51 -11.26
C SER A 31 4.24 -9.15 -9.99
N TYR A 32 3.38 -9.70 -9.13
CA TYR A 32 3.79 -10.48 -7.96
C TYR A 32 4.70 -11.66 -8.35
N GLN A 33 4.44 -12.29 -9.49
CA GLN A 33 5.29 -13.34 -10.05
C GLN A 33 6.74 -12.86 -10.32
N SER A 34 6.93 -11.58 -10.65
CA SER A 34 8.26 -10.98 -10.86
C SER A 34 9.05 -10.89 -9.54
N LEU A 35 8.36 -10.96 -8.41
CA LEU A 35 8.91 -10.91 -7.05
C LEU A 35 9.02 -12.31 -6.42
N LYS A 36 8.78 -13.38 -7.19
CA LYS A 36 8.90 -14.76 -6.73
C LYS A 36 10.24 -15.00 -6.02
N GLY A 37 10.19 -15.61 -4.83
CA GLY A 37 11.38 -15.97 -4.06
C GLY A 37 12.16 -14.78 -3.46
N LYS A 38 11.65 -13.56 -3.55
CA LYS A 38 12.31 -12.38 -2.98
C LYS A 38 12.00 -12.25 -1.48
N THR A 39 12.97 -11.71 -0.76
CA THR A 39 12.76 -11.21 0.61
C THR A 39 12.32 -9.76 0.54
N ILE A 40 11.20 -9.43 1.18
CA ILE A 40 10.56 -8.10 1.15
C ILE A 40 10.44 -7.60 2.59
N ILE A 41 10.80 -6.33 2.81
CA ILE A 41 10.58 -5.66 4.10
C ILE A 41 9.20 -5.02 4.07
N SER A 42 8.42 -5.17 5.14
CA SER A 42 7.08 -4.62 5.24
C SER A 42 6.75 -4.17 6.66
N PRO A 43 5.89 -3.16 6.86
CA PRO A 43 5.32 -2.91 8.17
C PRO A 43 4.36 -4.05 8.59
N ASP A 44 4.29 -4.37 9.88
CA ASP A 44 3.49 -5.52 10.37
C ASP A 44 1.97 -5.27 10.37
N ASN A 45 1.54 -4.03 10.65
CA ASN A 45 0.13 -3.65 10.81
C ASN A 45 -0.46 -2.93 9.58
N ILE A 46 -0.48 -3.62 8.44
CA ILE A 46 -0.90 -3.09 7.13
C ILE A 46 -2.28 -3.61 6.68
N GLY A 47 -3.02 -4.27 7.58
CA GLY A 47 -4.36 -4.78 7.29
C GLY A 47 -4.39 -5.83 6.17
N LEU A 48 -5.30 -5.65 5.21
CA LEU A 48 -5.56 -6.60 4.12
C LEU A 48 -4.32 -6.89 3.25
N TRP A 49 -3.41 -5.92 3.15
CA TRP A 49 -2.24 -6.03 2.28
C TRP A 49 -1.31 -7.17 2.67
N ARG A 50 -1.23 -7.48 3.97
CA ARG A 50 -0.43 -8.62 4.44
C ARG A 50 -0.86 -9.94 3.80
N GLN A 51 -2.17 -10.19 3.77
CA GLN A 51 -2.73 -11.42 3.20
C GLN A 51 -2.49 -11.49 1.71
N ILE A 52 -2.60 -10.35 1.01
CA ILE A 52 -2.33 -10.26 -0.43
C ILE A 52 -0.87 -10.59 -0.72
N TYR A 53 0.08 -10.01 0.02
CA TYR A 53 1.51 -10.29 -0.19
C TYR A 53 1.85 -11.77 0.01
N GLU A 54 1.41 -12.33 1.12
CA GLU A 54 1.73 -13.70 1.51
C GLU A 54 1.10 -14.73 0.54
N HIS A 55 -0.06 -14.41 -0.06
CA HIS A 55 -0.75 -15.29 -0.99
C HIS A 55 -0.25 -15.15 -2.44
N GLU A 56 -0.06 -13.92 -2.92
CA GLU A 56 0.17 -13.65 -4.34
C GLU A 56 1.63 -13.76 -4.76
N ILE A 57 2.58 -13.64 -3.82
CA ILE A 57 4.02 -13.70 -4.10
C ILE A 57 4.53 -15.12 -3.84
N PRO A 58 4.77 -15.93 -4.88
CA PRO A 58 5.15 -17.32 -4.66
C PRO A 58 6.54 -17.40 -4.03
N ASP A 59 6.71 -18.29 -3.06
CA ASP A 59 7.96 -18.51 -2.32
C ASP A 59 8.56 -17.23 -1.68
N GLY A 60 7.75 -16.17 -1.51
CA GLY A 60 8.16 -14.91 -0.91
C GLY A 60 8.55 -15.04 0.56
N GLN A 61 9.51 -14.23 1.01
CA GLN A 61 9.90 -14.14 2.41
C GLN A 61 9.66 -12.72 2.91
N PHE A 62 9.11 -12.55 4.10
CA PHE A 62 8.71 -11.23 4.60
C PHE A 62 9.38 -10.92 5.93
N ILE A 63 10.02 -9.74 6.00
CA ILE A 63 10.58 -9.20 7.23
C ILE A 63 9.65 -8.10 7.71
N TYR A 64 8.84 -8.41 8.72
CA TYR A 64 7.89 -7.46 9.30
C TYR A 64 8.54 -6.59 10.37
N GLN A 65 8.25 -5.29 10.35
CA GLN A 65 8.69 -4.34 11.36
C GLN A 65 7.54 -3.53 11.95
N THR A 66 7.54 -3.37 13.26
CA THR A 66 6.49 -2.60 13.98
C THR A 66 6.92 -1.17 14.26
N LYS A 67 8.22 -0.89 14.33
CA LYS A 67 8.78 0.43 14.66
C LYS A 67 9.24 1.14 13.39
N SER A 68 8.62 2.27 13.09
CA SER A 68 8.87 3.05 11.87
C SER A 68 10.34 3.51 11.72
N HIS A 69 11.00 3.84 12.83
CA HIS A 69 12.42 4.24 12.81
C HIS A 69 13.34 3.08 12.43
N GLU A 70 13.22 1.91 13.09
CA GLU A 70 14.00 0.71 12.76
C GLU A 70 13.73 0.25 11.32
N TYR A 71 12.47 0.32 10.88
CA TYR A 71 12.10 0.06 9.50
C TYR A 71 12.84 1.00 8.53
N SER A 72 12.82 2.31 8.79
CA SER A 72 13.52 3.32 7.98
C SER A 72 15.02 3.07 7.90
N GLU A 73 15.67 2.77 9.03
CA GLU A 73 17.10 2.47 9.06
C GLU A 73 17.44 1.24 8.19
N ILE A 74 16.69 0.15 8.34
CA ILE A 74 16.89 -1.06 7.52
C ILE A 74 16.65 -0.74 6.05
N LEU A 75 15.62 0.04 5.72
CA LEU A 75 15.38 0.44 4.35
C LEU A 75 16.52 1.29 3.76
N ASN A 76 17.18 2.14 4.55
CA ASN A 76 18.29 2.97 4.08
C ASN A 76 19.57 2.17 3.83
N TYR A 77 19.81 1.09 4.60
CA TYR A 77 21.05 0.30 4.51
C TYR A 77 20.91 -1.05 3.79
N SER A 78 19.69 -1.48 3.45
CA SER A 78 19.47 -2.73 2.71
C SER A 78 19.27 -2.50 1.20
N ILE A 79 19.28 -3.58 0.44
CA ILE A 79 18.85 -3.60 -0.97
C ILE A 79 17.47 -4.24 -1.14
N LEU A 80 16.78 -4.53 -0.04
CA LEU A 80 15.56 -5.31 -0.07
C LEU A 80 14.38 -4.47 -0.61
N PRO A 81 13.51 -5.07 -1.43
CA PRO A 81 12.25 -4.45 -1.84
C PRO A 81 11.35 -4.15 -0.63
N TYR A 82 10.51 -3.13 -0.79
CA TYR A 82 9.37 -2.87 0.09
C TYR A 82 8.20 -2.31 -0.70
N PHE A 83 6.98 -2.51 -0.21
CA PHE A 83 5.77 -1.99 -0.86
C PHE A 83 5.36 -0.64 -0.30
N THR A 84 4.78 0.17 -1.17
CA THR A 84 4.02 1.37 -0.82
C THR A 84 2.75 1.38 -1.65
N THR A 85 1.80 2.20 -1.24
CA THR A 85 0.60 2.49 -2.01
C THR A 85 0.49 3.96 -2.31
N ASN A 86 -0.39 4.32 -3.24
CA ASN A 86 -0.65 5.72 -3.56
C ASN A 86 -1.11 6.55 -2.34
N VAL A 87 -1.78 5.94 -1.35
CA VAL A 87 -2.17 6.63 -0.10
C VAL A 87 -1.06 6.70 0.94
N THR A 88 0.04 5.95 0.80
CA THR A 88 1.17 5.97 1.77
C THR A 88 1.73 7.38 1.97
N VAL A 89 1.67 8.22 0.93
CA VAL A 89 2.14 9.62 0.99
C VAL A 89 1.29 10.51 1.91
N MET A 90 0.08 10.08 2.29
CA MET A 90 -0.78 10.83 3.22
C MET A 90 -0.37 10.68 4.68
N ASP A 91 0.44 9.67 5.02
CA ASP A 91 0.94 9.47 6.39
C ASP A 91 2.38 9.99 6.50
N ASP A 92 2.54 11.15 7.13
CA ASP A 92 3.85 11.78 7.32
C ASP A 92 4.82 10.90 8.12
N ASN A 93 4.33 10.01 9.01
CA ASN A 93 5.18 9.09 9.77
C ASN A 93 5.83 8.03 8.87
N TRP A 94 5.18 7.66 7.77
CA TRP A 94 5.73 6.71 6.81
C TRP A 94 6.45 7.44 5.68
N ARG A 95 5.85 8.47 5.09
CA ARG A 95 6.39 9.22 3.95
C ARG A 95 7.78 9.80 4.21
N LEU A 96 7.99 10.49 5.33
CA LEU A 96 9.26 11.18 5.62
C LEU A 96 10.41 10.22 5.91
N ASN A 97 10.09 8.95 6.18
CA ASN A 97 11.03 7.93 6.61
C ASN A 97 11.37 6.92 5.49
N LEU A 98 10.89 7.13 4.26
CA LEU A 98 11.24 6.29 3.11
C LEU A 98 12.57 6.73 2.48
N PRO A 99 13.43 5.79 2.03
CA PRO A 99 14.69 6.15 1.37
C PRO A 99 14.47 6.85 0.03
N GLY A 100 15.23 7.91 -0.24
CA GLY A 100 15.19 8.65 -1.50
C GLY A 100 15.88 7.98 -2.70
N ASN A 101 16.60 6.88 -2.47
CA ASN A 101 17.39 6.16 -3.49
C ASN A 101 16.67 4.96 -4.11
N ARG A 102 15.34 5.00 -4.15
CA ARG A 102 14.48 3.91 -4.62
C ARG A 102 13.71 4.32 -5.87
N VAL A 103 13.47 3.35 -6.74
CA VAL A 103 12.57 3.47 -7.88
C VAL A 103 11.25 2.83 -7.48
N ASN A 104 10.18 3.61 -7.55
CA ASN A 104 8.81 3.14 -7.31
C ASN A 104 8.24 2.58 -8.62
N ILE A 105 7.78 1.32 -8.60
CA ILE A 105 7.27 0.62 -9.78
C ILE A 105 5.90 0.03 -9.46
N PRO A 106 4.84 0.41 -10.19
CA PRO A 106 3.50 -0.14 -10.00
C PRO A 106 3.45 -1.67 -10.15
N ILE A 107 2.60 -2.31 -9.34
CA ILE A 107 2.20 -3.71 -9.52
C ILE A 107 0.91 -3.73 -10.32
N LYS A 108 0.86 -4.55 -11.37
CA LYS A 108 -0.26 -4.57 -12.34
C LYS A 108 -1.34 -5.61 -12.06
N ASP A 109 -1.08 -6.56 -11.16
CA ASP A 109 -2.02 -7.62 -10.85
C ASP A 109 -3.29 -7.02 -10.23
N GLU A 110 -4.46 -7.59 -10.52
CA GLU A 110 -5.74 -7.01 -10.06
C GLU A 110 -5.82 -6.90 -8.53
N SER A 111 -5.22 -7.84 -7.81
CA SER A 111 -5.13 -7.84 -6.35
C SER A 111 -4.26 -6.69 -5.80
N ALA A 112 -3.48 -6.00 -6.62
CA ALA A 112 -2.74 -4.80 -6.26
C ALA A 112 -3.59 -3.51 -6.24
N HIS A 113 -4.86 -3.59 -6.65
CA HIS A 113 -5.78 -2.47 -6.81
C HIS A 113 -7.03 -2.66 -5.94
N GLN A 114 -7.00 -2.13 -4.71
CA GLN A 114 -8.03 -2.39 -3.71
C GLN A 114 -9.02 -1.23 -3.58
N LYS A 115 -10.32 -1.52 -3.74
CA LYS A 115 -11.38 -0.51 -3.62
C LYS A 115 -11.78 -0.34 -2.16
N PHE A 116 -11.70 0.89 -1.66
CA PHE A 116 -12.10 1.22 -0.30
C PHE A 116 -13.50 1.83 -0.26
N TYR A 117 -14.25 1.48 0.79
CA TYR A 117 -15.63 1.91 0.98
C TYR A 117 -15.85 2.36 2.43
N ALA A 118 -16.61 3.44 2.61
CA ALA A 118 -17.18 3.81 3.89
C ALA A 118 -18.45 3.00 4.14
N VAL A 119 -18.48 2.19 5.20
CA VAL A 119 -19.63 1.36 5.58
C VAL A 119 -20.29 1.93 6.83
N PHE A 120 -21.60 2.19 6.77
CA PHE A 120 -22.32 2.84 7.87
C PHE A 120 -23.82 2.51 7.89
N LEU A 121 -24.46 2.76 9.03
CA LEU A 121 -25.92 2.60 9.17
C LEU A 121 -26.65 3.64 8.32
N LYS A 122 -27.65 3.23 7.52
CA LYS A 122 -28.37 4.12 6.60
C LYS A 122 -28.94 5.38 7.27
N GLN A 123 -29.43 5.26 8.50
CA GLN A 123 -29.93 6.39 9.29
C GLN A 123 -28.90 7.50 9.52
N ASN A 124 -27.61 7.18 9.48
CA ASN A 124 -26.51 8.14 9.69
C ASN A 124 -26.04 8.81 8.40
N LYS A 125 -26.64 8.50 7.24
CA LYS A 125 -26.18 8.96 5.92
C LYS A 125 -25.97 10.48 5.90
N ASN A 126 -27.00 11.26 6.17
CA ASN A 126 -26.93 12.72 6.08
C ASN A 126 -25.86 13.33 6.99
N ARG A 127 -25.64 12.73 8.17
CA ARG A 127 -24.60 13.17 9.12
C ARG A 127 -23.18 12.85 8.61
N LEU A 128 -23.00 11.71 7.93
CA LEU A 128 -21.70 11.22 7.49
C LEU A 128 -21.31 11.70 6.08
N MET A 129 -22.28 12.10 5.25
CA MET A 129 -22.00 12.55 3.88
C MET A 129 -20.90 13.62 3.78
N PRO A 130 -20.86 14.67 4.61
CA PRO A 130 -19.78 15.68 4.51
C PRO A 130 -18.39 15.09 4.74
N LEU A 131 -18.25 14.16 5.70
CA LEU A 131 -16.98 13.47 5.96
C LEU A 131 -16.62 12.54 4.79
N ILE A 132 -17.58 11.79 4.27
CA ILE A 132 -17.37 10.87 3.14
C ILE A 132 -16.91 11.65 1.90
N SER A 133 -17.55 12.77 1.59
CA SER A 133 -17.13 13.64 0.49
C SER A 133 -15.72 14.19 0.72
N SER A 134 -15.40 14.65 1.93
CA SER A 134 -14.05 15.10 2.25
C SER A 134 -13.00 13.99 2.09
N LEU A 135 -13.32 12.74 2.46
CA LEU A 135 -12.44 11.59 2.25
C LEU A 135 -12.24 11.29 0.76
N GLN A 136 -13.30 11.33 -0.05
CA GLN A 136 -13.20 11.18 -1.51
C GLN A 136 -12.32 12.28 -2.13
N ASP A 137 -12.45 13.52 -1.68
CA ASP A 137 -11.63 14.65 -2.15
C ASP A 137 -10.15 14.49 -1.79
N GLN A 138 -9.82 13.91 -0.62
CA GLN A 138 -8.42 13.61 -0.29
C GLN A 138 -7.91 12.46 -1.16
N TRP A 139 -8.70 11.40 -1.33
CA TRP A 139 -8.31 10.25 -2.14
C TRP A 139 -8.00 10.62 -3.59
N ALA A 140 -8.83 11.49 -4.19
CA ALA A 140 -8.64 11.97 -5.56
C ALA A 140 -7.31 12.73 -5.78
N LYS A 141 -6.61 13.17 -4.72
CA LYS A 141 -5.29 13.82 -4.82
C LYS A 141 -4.14 12.83 -5.00
N VAL A 142 -4.38 11.56 -4.70
CA VAL A 142 -3.37 10.51 -4.77
C VAL A 142 -3.75 9.37 -5.72
N ASP A 143 -4.93 9.41 -6.33
CA ASP A 143 -5.28 8.50 -7.43
C ASP A 143 -4.47 8.81 -8.71
#